data_AF-A0A660PFV2-F1
#
_entry.id   AF-A0A660PFV2-F1
#
_cell.length_a   1.000
_cell.length_b   1.000
_cell.length_c   1.000
_cell.angle_alpha   90.00
_cell.angle_beta   90.00
_cell.angle_gamma   90.00
#
_symmetry.space_group_name_H-M   'P 1'
#
loop_
_entity.id
_entity.type
_entity.pdbx_description
1 polymer ?
#
loop_
_entity_poly.entity_id
_entity_poly.type
_entity_poly.pdbx_seq_one_letter_code
_entity_poly.pdbx_strand_id
1 'polypeptide(L)' 'MNIGITCYPVAGGSGIVATELGQKLAERGHQVHFVSYALPFRLDKFRQNLFYHGVET' A
#
# COMPACT_ATOMS: atom_id res chain seq x y z
N MET A 1 -4.38 13.92 2.46
CA MET A 1 -5.14 13.12 3.45
C MET A 1 -4.21 12.06 4.02
N ASN A 2 -4.51 11.56 5.23
CA ASN A 2 -3.84 10.39 5.81
C ASN A 2 -4.74 9.18 5.55
N ILE A 3 -4.24 8.17 4.83
CA ILE A 3 -5.05 7.09 4.28
C ILE A 3 -4.44 5.75 4.69
N GLY A 4 -5.23 4.92 5.39
CA GLY A 4 -4.89 3.52 5.67
C GLY A 4 -5.46 2.60 4.59
N ILE A 5 -4.64 1.69 4.06
CA ILE A 5 -5.06 0.64 3.12
C ILE A 5 -4.71 -0.71 3.73
N THR A 6 -5.73 -1.55 3.93
CA THR A 6 -5.52 -2.97 4.23
C THR A 6 -5.91 -3.81 3.03
N CYS A 7 -5.10 -4.81 2.72
CA CYS A 7 -5.32 -5.70 1.59
C CYS A 7 -4.63 -7.04 1.80
N TYR A 8 -5.08 -8.06 1.08
CA TYR A 8 -4.32 -9.29 0.91
C TYR A 8 -3.14 -9.01 -0.03
N PRO A 9 -1.88 -9.13 0.44
CA PRO A 9 -0.66 -8.81 -0.32
C PRO A 9 -0.31 -9.93 -1.32
N VAL A 10 -1.29 -10.43 -2.07
CA VAL A 10 -1.13 -11.49 -3.07
C VAL A 10 -1.22 -10.92 -4.48
N ALA A 11 -0.61 -11.60 -5.45
CA ALA A 11 -0.66 -11.23 -6.88
C ALA A 11 -2.03 -11.58 -7.50
N GLY A 12 -3.11 -11.02 -6.94
CA GLY A 12 -4.47 -11.09 -7.46
C GLY A 12 -5.01 -9.71 -7.83
N GLY A 13 -6.17 -9.65 -8.47
CA GLY A 13 -6.75 -8.38 -8.96
C GLY A 13 -6.95 -7.34 -7.85
N SER A 14 -7.48 -7.74 -6.70
CA SER A 14 -7.73 -6.83 -5.57
C SER A 14 -6.43 -6.29 -4.94
N GLY A 15 -5.43 -7.15 -4.73
CA GLY A 15 -4.13 -6.75 -4.19
C GLY A 15 -3.40 -5.78 -5.12
N ILE A 16 -3.41 -6.05 -6.42
CA ILE A 16 -2.81 -5.16 -7.43
C ILE A 16 -3.52 -3.79 -7.43
N VAL A 17 -4.86 -3.77 -7.45
CA VAL A 17 -5.62 -2.52 -7.44
C VAL A 17 -5.35 -1.72 -6.16
N ALA A 18 -5.28 -2.37 -5.00
CA ALA A 18 -4.99 -1.71 -3.73
C ALA A 18 -3.59 -1.04 -3.75
N THR A 19 -2.56 -1.76 -4.22
CA THR A 19 -1.21 -1.21 -4.30
C THR A 19 -1.12 -0.04 -5.28
N GLU A 20 -1.65 -0.19 -6.51
CA GLU A 20 -1.61 0.87 -7.53
C GLU A 20 -2.40 2.11 -7.10
N LEU A 21 -3.58 1.93 -6.50
CA LEU A 21 -4.37 3.02 -5.95
C LEU A 21 -3.58 3.77 -4.87
N GLY A 22 -2.98 3.06 -3.91
CA GLY A 22 -2.18 3.68 -2.86
C GLY A 22 -0.97 4.44 -3.42
N GLN A 23 -0.27 3.89 -4.41
CA GLN A 23 0.83 4.59 -5.08
C GLN A 23 0.35 5.86 -5.79
N LYS A 24 -0.79 5.83 -6.49
CA LYS A 24 -1.37 7.01 -7.15
C LYS A 24 -1.86 8.06 -6.16
N LEU A 25 -2.38 7.66 -5.00
CA LEU A 25 -2.75 8.58 -3.92
C LEU A 25 -1.49 9.23 -3.30
N ALA A 26 -0.40 8.47 -3.13
CA ALA A 26 0.88 9.00 -2.69
C ALA A 26 1.48 9.98 -3.72
N GLU A 27 1.39 9.68 -5.02
CA GLU A 27 1.78 10.63 -6.10
C GLU A 27 1.02 11.97 -6.02
N ARG A 28 -0.22 11.96 -5.54
CA ARG A 28 -1.04 13.16 -5.33
C ARG A 28 -0.76 13.89 -4.01
N GLY A 29 0.28 13.49 -3.27
CA GLY A 29 0.69 14.13 -2.02
C GLY A 29 -0.08 13.67 -0.78
N HIS A 30 -0.80 12.55 -0.84
CA HIS A 30 -1.41 11.95 0.35
C HIS A 30 -0.40 11.10 1.13
N GLN A 31 -0.54 11.02 2.45
CA GLN A 31 0.22 10.06 3.25
C GLN A 31 -0.52 8.72 3.25
N VAL A 32 0.12 7.68 2.74
CA VAL A 32 -0.50 6.37 2.54
C VAL A 32 0.19 5.34 3.41
N HIS A 33 -0.60 4.59 4.17
CA HIS A 33 -0.14 3.59 5.12
C HIS A 33 -0.75 2.24 4.73
N PHE A 34 0.07 1.32 4.21
CA PHE A 34 -0.33 -0.05 3.95
C PHE A 34 -0.22 -0.88 5.24
N VAL A 35 -1.27 -1.64 5.56
CA VAL A 35 -1.31 -2.55 6.72
C VAL A 35 -1.68 -3.94 6.23
N SER A 36 -0.71 -4.85 6.22
CA SER A 36 -0.87 -6.23 5.75
C SER A 36 0.19 -7.15 6.35
N TYR A 37 -0.02 -8.47 6.28
CA TYR A 37 0.91 -9.45 6.85
C TYR A 37 2.18 -9.69 6.03
N ALA A 38 2.22 -9.16 4.81
CA ALA A 38 3.40 -9.14 3.95
C ALA A 38 3.38 -7.85 3.11
N LEU A 39 4.50 -7.54 2.48
CA LEU A 39 4.62 -6.35 1.63
C LEU A 39 3.62 -6.44 0.46
N PRO A 40 2.77 -5.42 0.24
CA PRO A 40 1.86 -5.40 -0.90
C PRO A 40 2.60 -5.58 -2.23
N PHE A 41 1.98 -6.33 -3.15
CA PHE A 41 2.58 -6.65 -4.44
C PHE A 41 2.89 -5.37 -5.25
N ARG A 42 4.11 -5.27 -5.82
CA ARG A 42 4.62 -4.09 -6.56
C ARG A 42 4.73 -2.80 -5.74
N LEU A 43 4.84 -2.89 -4.43
CA LEU A 43 5.26 -1.77 -3.60
C LEU A 43 6.79 -1.64 -3.66
N ASP A 44 7.34 -1.29 -4.83
CA ASP A 44 8.79 -1.30 -5.11
C ASP A 44 9.43 0.09 -5.05
N LYS A 45 8.63 1.16 -5.11
CA LYS A 45 9.11 2.54 -5.09
C LYS A 45 9.12 3.12 -3.69
N PHE A 46 10.31 3.44 -3.20
CA PHE A 46 10.46 4.29 -2.02
C PHE A 46 9.87 5.68 -2.30
N ARG A 47 8.95 6.12 -1.45
CA ARG A 47 8.38 7.47 -1.44
C ARG A 47 8.28 7.94 0.02
N GLN A 48 8.59 9.21 0.28
CA GLN A 48 8.60 9.76 1.64
C GLN A 48 7.23 9.74 2.33
N ASN A 49 6.14 9.68 1.57
CA ASN A 49 4.76 9.68 2.04
C ASN A 49 4.05 8.31 1.88
N LEU A 50 4.83 7.24 1.75
CA LEU A 50 4.33 5.88 1.63
C LEU A 50 4.95 5.01 2.73
N PHE A 51 4.10 4.37 3.52
CA PHE A 51 4.51 3.58 4.68
C PHE A 51 3.92 2.18 4.60
N TYR A 52 4.64 1.22 5.16
CA TYR A 52 4.19 -0.16 5.32
C TYR A 52 4.27 -0.55 6.79
N HIS A 53 3.20 -1.15 7.29
CA HIS A 53 3.06 -1.66 8.66
C HIS A 53 2.75 -3.16 8.57
N GLY A 54 3.76 -3.98 8.86
CA GLY A 54 3.61 -5.43 8.92
C GLY A 54 2.82 -5.84 10.16
N VAL A 55 1.84 -6.72 10.00
CA VAL A 55 1.07 -7.30 11.11
C VAL A 55 1.12 -8.82 11.08
N GLU A 56 1.06 -9.46 12.24
CA GLU A 56 0.93 -10.92 12.33
C GLU A 56 -0.56 -11.30 12.33
N THR A 57 -0.91 -12.39 11.65
CA THR A 57 -2.25 -13.01 11.64
C THR A 57 -2.26 -14.29 12.42
#